data_AF-A0A2R7KH38-F1
#
_entry.id   AF-A0A2R7KH38-F1
#
_cell.length_a   1.000
_cell.length_b   1.000
_cell.length_c   1.000
_cell.angle_alpha   90.00
_cell.angle_beta   90.00
_cell.angle_gamma   90.00
#
_symmetry.space_group_name_H-M   'P 1'
#
loop_
_entity.id
_entity.type
_entity.pdbx_description
1 polymer ?
#
loop_
_entity_poly.entity_id
_entity_poly.type
_entity_poly.pdbx_seq_one_letter_code
_entity_poly.pdbx_strand_id
1 'polypeptide(L)'
;VHTGEFGNEGSGGQSYLKYNWKAGNTYKFLLHGIPQNNNSTNYTAYFYAPELKKWLLIASFNRPETHTYLKRFHSFLENFIPEQGDLSRKVLFNNQWICDDKGVWTEINSARFTTDNTGAKEYRMDYAGGLDKDSFYLKNGGFFNNNTKPKTIFTRPLNNKKPEINFKNLP
;
A
#
# COMPACT_ATOMS: atom_id res chain seq x y z
N VAL A 1 -4.68 14.31 12.97
CA VAL A 1 -4.00 13.00 12.98
C VAL A 1 -3.80 12.60 14.43
N HIS A 2 -3.95 11.32 14.76
CA HIS A 2 -3.57 10.76 16.06
C HIS A 2 -2.30 9.92 15.90
N THR A 3 -1.39 10.00 16.87
CA THR A 3 -0.15 9.22 16.93
C THR A 3 -0.10 8.40 18.21
N GLY A 4 0.61 7.27 18.19
CA GLY A 4 0.79 6.40 19.35
C GLY A 4 1.80 5.29 19.07
N GLU A 5 1.77 4.26 19.91
CA GLU A 5 2.64 3.09 19.82
C GLU A 5 1.80 1.82 19.60
N PHE A 6 2.44 0.75 19.11
CA PHE A 6 1.85 -0.58 18.97
C PHE A 6 2.80 -1.68 19.45
N GLY A 7 2.24 -2.87 19.70
CA GLY A 7 2.93 -4.08 20.17
C GLY A 7 2.26 -5.36 19.67
N ASN A 8 2.70 -6.53 20.18
CA ASN A 8 2.17 -7.88 19.95
C ASN A 8 2.37 -8.50 18.54
N GLU A 9 2.85 -7.73 17.56
CA GLU A 9 3.21 -8.21 16.22
C GLU A 9 4.56 -7.64 15.78
N GLY A 10 5.47 -7.55 16.75
CA GLY A 10 6.52 -6.53 16.77
C GLY A 10 6.02 -5.27 17.49
N SER A 11 6.87 -4.24 17.53
CA SER A 11 6.56 -2.98 18.21
C SER A 11 7.03 -1.77 17.41
N GLY A 12 6.39 -0.62 17.59
CA GLY A 12 6.80 0.62 16.93
C GLY A 12 5.80 1.76 17.07
N GLY A 13 6.01 2.82 16.30
CA GLY A 13 5.10 3.97 16.22
C GLY A 13 4.01 3.76 15.18
N GLN A 14 2.81 4.26 15.48
CA GLN A 14 1.67 4.28 14.56
C GLN A 14 1.03 5.66 14.48
N SER A 15 0.36 5.93 13.37
CA SER A 15 -0.44 7.13 13.20
C SER A 15 -1.66 6.85 12.33
N TYR A 16 -2.76 7.55 12.58
CA TYR A 16 -3.96 7.44 11.78
C TYR A 16 -4.73 8.75 11.68
N LEU A 17 -5.44 8.90 10.57
CA LEU A 17 -6.40 9.96 10.34
C LEU A 17 -7.79 9.34 10.27
N LYS A 18 -8.70 9.77 11.15
CA LYS A 18 -10.11 9.44 11.00
C LYS A 18 -10.63 10.15 9.76
N TYR A 19 -10.91 9.38 8.71
CA TYR A 19 -11.34 9.91 7.42
C TYR A 19 -12.44 9.04 6.84
N ASN A 20 -13.56 9.66 6.48
CA ASN A 20 -14.71 8.98 5.88
C ASN A 20 -14.49 8.77 4.38
N TRP A 21 -13.55 7.89 4.05
CA TRP A 21 -13.31 7.48 2.67
C TRP A 21 -14.56 6.77 2.11
N LYS A 22 -14.73 6.83 0.79
CA LYS A 22 -15.91 6.35 0.06
C LYS A 22 -15.50 5.25 -0.90
N ALA A 23 -16.25 4.15 -0.90
CA ALA A 23 -16.08 3.10 -1.91
C ALA A 23 -16.26 3.68 -3.32
N GLY A 24 -15.46 3.19 -4.27
CA GLY A 24 -15.45 3.68 -5.65
C GLY A 24 -14.60 4.93 -5.90
N ASN A 25 -14.22 5.68 -4.86
CA ASN A 25 -13.29 6.82 -5.01
C ASN A 25 -11.83 6.35 -5.10
N THR A 26 -11.05 7.05 -5.94
CA THR A 26 -9.61 6.83 -6.03
C THR A 26 -8.87 7.75 -5.06
N TYR A 27 -8.25 7.15 -4.05
CA TYR A 27 -7.32 7.81 -3.14
C TYR A 27 -5.89 7.62 -3.62
N LYS A 28 -4.99 8.52 -3.20
CA LYS A 28 -3.56 8.41 -3.54
C LYS A 28 -2.74 8.37 -2.26
N PHE A 29 -1.72 7.53 -2.24
CA PHE A 29 -0.77 7.42 -1.16
C PHE A 29 0.62 7.78 -1.69
N LEU A 30 1.34 8.60 -0.93
CA LEU A 30 2.71 8.97 -1.23
C LEU A 30 3.57 8.70 0.00
N LEU A 31 4.67 7.97 -0.20
CA LEU A 31 5.61 7.62 0.84
C LEU A 31 6.99 8.16 0.50
N HIS A 32 7.64 8.78 1.48
CA HIS A 32 9.04 9.17 1.42
C HIS A 32 9.82 8.40 2.48
N GLY A 33 10.98 7.87 2.10
CA GLY A 33 11.94 7.24 3.01
C GLY A 33 13.32 7.82 2.72
N ILE A 34 13.81 8.70 3.60
CA ILE A 34 15.04 9.46 3.38
C ILE A 34 16.04 9.13 4.49
N PRO A 35 17.17 8.47 4.17
CA PRO A 35 18.23 8.24 5.15
C PRO A 35 18.82 9.57 5.63
N GLN A 36 19.19 9.62 6.90
CA GLN A 36 19.74 10.80 7.58
C GLN A 36 21.23 10.57 7.89
N ASN A 37 21.96 11.66 8.15
CA ASN A 37 23.40 11.64 8.44
C ASN A 37 23.77 10.98 9.80
N ASN A 38 22.79 10.62 10.62
CA ASN A 38 22.96 10.07 11.97
C ASN A 38 22.50 8.60 12.10
N ASN A 39 22.70 7.79 11.06
CA ASN A 39 22.28 6.38 11.00
C ASN A 39 20.79 6.16 11.33
N SER A 40 19.94 7.07 10.89
CA SER A 40 18.49 6.96 10.99
C SER A 40 17.84 7.18 9.62
N THR A 41 16.56 6.82 9.50
CA THR A 41 15.78 7.06 8.28
C THR A 41 14.46 7.71 8.67
N ASN A 42 14.12 8.81 7.99
CA ASN A 42 12.82 9.44 8.12
C ASN A 42 11.83 8.82 7.14
N TYR A 43 10.67 8.40 7.65
CA TYR A 43 9.56 7.88 6.89
C TYR A 43 8.39 8.85 6.97
N THR A 44 8.00 9.44 5.85
CA THR A 44 6.89 10.39 5.77
C THR A 44 5.79 9.84 4.88
N ALA A 45 4.55 9.89 5.37
CA ALA A 45 3.38 9.40 4.65
C ALA A 45 2.37 10.52 4.39
N TYR A 46 1.91 10.61 3.15
CA TYR A 46 0.86 11.54 2.72
C TYR A 46 -0.32 10.79 2.09
N PHE A 47 -1.50 11.33 2.33
CA PHE A 47 -2.76 10.83 1.82
C PHE A 47 -3.47 11.91 1.01
N TYR A 48 -3.80 11.61 -0.24
CA TYR A 48 -4.60 12.52 -1.06
C TYR A 48 -6.09 12.25 -0.83
N ALA A 49 -6.78 13.25 -0.30
CA ALA A 49 -8.22 13.25 -0.10
C ALA A 49 -8.91 13.89 -1.31
N PRO A 50 -9.49 13.12 -2.27
CA PRO A 50 -10.13 13.66 -3.46
C PRO A 50 -11.33 14.55 -3.13
N GLU A 51 -12.03 14.32 -2.03
CA GLU A 51 -13.13 15.15 -1.56
C GLU A 51 -12.66 16.56 -1.15
N LEU A 52 -11.40 16.68 -0.72
CA LEU A 52 -10.78 17.95 -0.33
C LEU A 52 -9.84 18.51 -1.40
N LYS A 53 -9.60 17.73 -2.47
CA LYS A 53 -8.64 18.01 -3.55
C LYS A 53 -7.24 18.38 -3.04
N LYS A 54 -6.80 17.81 -1.91
CA LYS A 54 -5.51 18.14 -1.30
C LYS A 54 -4.81 16.93 -0.69
N TRP A 55 -3.49 17.05 -0.61
CA TRP A 55 -2.66 16.15 0.19
C TRP A 55 -2.77 16.49 1.67
N LEU A 56 -2.83 15.46 2.50
CA LEU A 56 -2.80 15.53 3.95
C LEU A 56 -1.55 14.80 4.42
N LEU A 57 -0.76 15.43 5.28
CA LEU A 57 0.29 14.75 6.02
C LEU A 57 -0.38 13.79 7.02
N ILE A 58 0.02 12.52 6.98
CA ILE A 58 -0.32 11.56 8.03
C ILE A 58 0.70 11.73 9.15
N ALA A 59 1.97 11.38 8.92
CA ALA A 59 3.03 11.60 9.89
C ALA A 59 4.41 11.56 9.21
N SER A 60 5.42 12.03 9.94
CA SER A 60 6.83 11.78 9.67
C SER A 60 7.46 11.14 10.90
N PHE A 61 7.95 9.91 10.77
CA PHE A 61 8.60 9.17 11.85
C PHE A 61 10.08 8.97 11.56
N ASN A 62 10.92 9.14 12.57
CA ASN A 62 12.32 8.76 12.52
C ASN A 62 12.49 7.33 13.03
N ARG A 63 13.19 6.49 12.26
CA ARG A 63 13.60 5.15 12.69
C ARG A 63 15.12 5.16 12.92
N PRO A 64 15.59 5.07 14.18
CA PRO A 64 17.00 4.92 14.51
C PRO A 64 17.59 3.60 14.00
N GLU A 65 18.92 3.52 14.00
CA GLU A 65 19.70 2.33 13.61
C GLU A 65 19.28 1.75 12.25
N THR A 66 18.91 2.64 11.34
CA THR A 66 18.37 2.29 10.02
C THR A 66 18.83 3.33 9.03
N HIS A 67 19.60 2.93 8.02
CA HIS A 67 20.07 3.84 6.97
C HIS A 67 19.72 3.27 5.59
N THR A 68 18.53 3.61 5.08
CA THR A 68 18.04 3.08 3.80
C THR A 68 17.02 4.00 3.14
N TYR A 69 16.92 3.93 1.82
CA TYR A 69 15.73 4.35 1.08
C TYR A 69 14.62 3.29 1.17
N LEU A 70 13.43 3.62 0.65
CA LEU A 70 12.29 2.71 0.56
C LEU A 70 12.66 1.45 -0.24
N LYS A 71 12.26 0.29 0.28
CA LYS A 71 12.46 -1.04 -0.33
C LYS A 71 11.20 -1.87 -0.14
N ARG A 72 11.08 -2.97 -0.90
CA ARG A 72 10.00 -3.96 -0.78
C ARG A 72 8.60 -3.32 -0.89
N PHE A 73 8.39 -2.48 -1.89
CA PHE A 73 7.09 -1.89 -2.18
C PHE A 73 6.04 -2.99 -2.39
N HIS A 74 4.95 -2.94 -1.64
CA HIS A 74 3.87 -3.90 -1.72
C HIS A 74 2.55 -3.29 -1.25
N SER A 75 1.46 -4.01 -1.49
CA SER A 75 0.14 -3.74 -0.93
C SER A 75 -0.47 -5.07 -0.52
N PHE A 76 -1.35 -5.06 0.47
CA PHE A 76 -2.06 -6.25 0.92
C PHE A 76 -3.53 -5.92 1.21
N LEU A 77 -4.35 -6.96 1.32
CA LEU A 77 -5.77 -6.88 1.65
C LEU A 77 -6.06 -7.89 2.75
N GLU A 78 -6.53 -7.41 3.88
CA GLU A 78 -6.67 -8.20 5.10
C GLU A 78 -8.10 -8.15 5.65
N ASN A 79 -8.49 -9.24 6.31
CA ASN A 79 -9.62 -9.27 7.21
C ASN A 79 -9.11 -9.42 8.64
N PHE A 80 -9.35 -8.43 9.48
CA PHE A 80 -9.00 -8.48 10.91
C PHE A 80 -10.20 -8.83 11.81
N ILE A 81 -11.38 -9.14 11.23
CA ILE A 81 -12.60 -9.51 11.96
C ILE A 81 -13.03 -10.93 11.57
N PRO A 82 -12.82 -11.95 12.42
CA PRO A 82 -13.14 -13.35 12.08
C PRO A 82 -14.57 -13.55 11.57
N GLU A 83 -15.53 -12.87 12.18
CA GLU A 83 -16.97 -12.94 11.86
C GLU A 83 -17.29 -12.43 10.45
N GLN A 84 -16.39 -11.66 9.82
CA GLN A 84 -16.53 -11.15 8.45
C GLN A 84 -15.84 -12.05 7.40
N GLY A 85 -15.47 -13.28 7.78
CA GLY A 85 -14.75 -14.22 6.92
C GLY A 85 -15.58 -14.78 5.77
N ASP A 86 -16.90 -14.76 5.90
CA ASP A 86 -17.91 -15.15 4.92
C ASP A 86 -18.22 -14.05 3.90
N LEU A 87 -17.73 -12.83 4.13
CA LEU A 87 -17.83 -11.73 3.18
C LEU A 87 -16.55 -11.58 2.37
N SER A 88 -16.73 -11.40 1.05
CA SER A 88 -15.62 -11.07 0.17
C SER A 88 -15.32 -9.57 0.21
N ARG A 89 -14.04 -9.22 0.17
CA ARG A 89 -13.54 -7.84 0.01
C ARG A 89 -12.61 -7.78 -1.20
N LYS A 90 -12.59 -6.64 -1.89
CA LYS A 90 -11.78 -6.41 -3.09
C LYS A 90 -11.23 -4.99 -3.09
N VAL A 91 -10.01 -4.83 -3.58
CA VAL A 91 -9.35 -3.53 -3.79
C VAL A 91 -8.66 -3.51 -5.15
N LEU A 92 -8.61 -2.33 -5.76
CA LEU A 92 -7.89 -2.06 -7.01
C LEU A 92 -6.69 -1.15 -6.72
N PHE A 93 -5.55 -1.45 -7.32
CA PHE A 93 -4.33 -0.66 -7.27
C PHE A 93 -3.92 -0.26 -8.68
N ASN A 94 -3.82 1.04 -8.93
CA ASN A 94 -3.40 1.57 -10.22
C ASN A 94 -2.25 2.58 -10.08
N ASN A 95 -1.64 2.90 -11.21
CA ASN A 95 -0.68 3.99 -11.37
C ASN A 95 0.49 3.98 -10.35
N GLN A 96 1.17 2.85 -10.21
CA GLN A 96 2.33 2.74 -9.34
C GLN A 96 3.54 3.43 -9.95
N TRP A 97 4.19 4.30 -9.17
CA TRP A 97 5.39 5.03 -9.57
C TRP A 97 6.38 5.07 -8.41
N ILE A 98 7.66 5.03 -8.75
CA ILE A 98 8.76 5.28 -7.82
C ILE A 98 9.56 6.48 -8.30
N CYS A 99 10.10 7.25 -7.36
CA CYS A 99 11.05 8.32 -7.61
C CYS A 99 12.34 7.99 -6.88
N ASP A 100 13.47 7.99 -7.59
CA ASP A 100 14.78 7.84 -6.96
C ASP A 100 15.25 9.16 -6.32
N ASP A 101 16.41 9.09 -5.65
CA ASP A 101 17.06 10.23 -4.97
C ASP A 101 17.60 11.29 -5.93
N LYS A 102 17.63 11.00 -7.24
CA LYS A 102 17.99 11.94 -8.31
C LYS A 102 16.76 12.61 -8.93
N GLY A 103 15.55 12.25 -8.48
CA GLY A 103 14.30 12.80 -9.01
C GLY A 103 13.79 12.08 -10.28
N VAL A 104 14.37 10.94 -10.64
CA VAL A 104 13.95 10.15 -11.80
C VAL A 104 12.75 9.30 -11.43
N TRP A 105 11.67 9.46 -12.20
CA TRP A 105 10.41 8.75 -12.01
C TRP A 105 10.30 7.55 -12.93
N THR A 106 9.98 6.40 -12.36
CA THR A 106 9.79 5.14 -13.09
C THR A 106 8.42 4.56 -12.78
N GLU A 107 7.64 4.29 -13.83
CA GLU A 107 6.36 3.58 -13.67
C GLU A 107 6.62 2.12 -13.36
N ILE A 108 5.87 1.57 -12.40
CA ILE A 108 5.88 0.15 -12.07
C ILE A 108 4.62 -0.49 -12.68
N ASN A 109 4.84 -1.48 -13.54
CA ASN A 109 3.78 -2.16 -14.26
C ASN A 109 3.77 -3.68 -14.06
N SER A 110 4.64 -4.22 -13.22
CA SER A 110 4.65 -5.64 -12.84
C SER A 110 4.56 -5.82 -11.33
N ALA A 111 3.78 -6.80 -10.88
CA ALA A 111 3.60 -7.15 -9.48
C ALA A 111 3.56 -8.66 -9.28
N ARG A 112 4.15 -9.16 -8.19
CA ARG A 112 4.11 -10.56 -7.79
C ARG A 112 3.00 -10.76 -6.75
N PHE A 113 2.05 -11.63 -7.03
CA PHE A 113 1.00 -12.03 -6.08
C PHE A 113 1.54 -13.03 -5.06
N THR A 114 1.16 -12.87 -3.79
CA THR A 114 1.49 -13.81 -2.70
C THR A 114 0.31 -13.94 -1.74
N THR A 115 0.32 -14.97 -0.92
CA THR A 115 -0.63 -15.19 0.17
C THR A 115 0.09 -15.18 1.52
N ASP A 116 -0.68 -15.10 2.60
CA ASP A 116 -0.19 -15.33 3.95
C ASP A 116 0.04 -16.83 4.22
N ASN A 117 0.36 -17.14 5.49
CA ASN A 117 0.56 -18.52 5.93
C ASN A 117 -0.75 -19.35 5.91
N THR A 118 -1.92 -18.73 6.08
CA THR A 118 -3.22 -19.40 6.02
C THR A 118 -3.48 -19.95 4.62
N GLY A 119 -3.26 -19.13 3.59
CA GLY A 119 -3.34 -19.56 2.20
C GLY A 119 -2.25 -20.56 1.81
N ALA A 120 -1.03 -20.41 2.36
CA ALA A 120 0.08 -21.32 2.09
C ALA A 120 -0.13 -22.73 2.68
N LYS A 121 -0.87 -22.83 3.80
CA LYS A 121 -1.27 -24.10 4.42
C LYS A 121 -2.58 -24.67 3.86
N GLU A 122 -3.19 -23.99 2.89
CA GLU A 122 -4.44 -24.39 2.25
C GLU A 122 -5.64 -24.49 3.21
N TYR A 123 -5.59 -23.86 4.38
CA TYR A 123 -6.73 -23.80 5.31
C TYR A 123 -7.89 -22.96 4.76
N ARG A 124 -7.54 -21.93 3.97
CA ARG A 124 -8.49 -21.09 3.26
C ARG A 124 -7.95 -20.85 1.86
N MET A 125 -8.80 -21.09 0.87
CA MET A 125 -8.44 -21.00 -0.54
C MET A 125 -9.16 -19.85 -1.26
N ASP A 126 -9.93 -19.03 -0.55
CA ASP A 126 -10.65 -17.88 -1.07
C ASP A 126 -9.78 -16.61 -1.07
N TYR A 127 -8.68 -16.69 -1.82
CA TYR A 127 -7.77 -15.58 -2.13
C TYR A 127 -7.57 -15.47 -3.65
N ALA A 128 -7.50 -14.24 -4.15
CA ALA A 128 -7.22 -13.97 -5.55
C ALA A 128 -6.51 -12.64 -5.72
N GLY A 129 -5.74 -12.55 -6.81
CA GLY A 129 -5.14 -11.31 -7.25
C GLY A 129 -4.82 -11.39 -8.73
N GLY A 130 -4.64 -10.24 -9.37
CA GLY A 130 -4.35 -10.23 -10.79
C GLY A 130 -4.62 -8.89 -11.42
N LEU A 131 -5.05 -8.91 -12.68
CA LEU A 131 -5.45 -7.73 -13.43
C LEU A 131 -6.97 -7.61 -13.49
N ASP A 132 -7.46 -6.40 -13.25
CA ASP A 132 -8.83 -5.97 -13.54
C ASP A 132 -8.72 -4.71 -14.39
N LYS A 133 -8.94 -4.87 -15.70
CA LYS A 133 -8.65 -3.84 -16.72
C LYS A 133 -7.20 -3.35 -16.57
N ASP A 134 -7.01 -2.04 -16.35
CA ASP A 134 -5.71 -1.39 -16.22
C ASP A 134 -5.17 -1.34 -14.77
N SER A 135 -5.79 -2.09 -13.85
CA SER A 135 -5.42 -2.10 -12.43
C SER A 135 -4.98 -3.48 -11.97
N PHE A 136 -4.07 -3.53 -11.00
CA PHE A 136 -3.91 -4.72 -10.19
C PHE A 136 -5.09 -4.83 -9.22
N TYR A 137 -5.46 -6.03 -8.82
CA TYR A 137 -6.45 -6.23 -7.76
C TYR A 137 -5.99 -7.28 -6.75
N LEU A 138 -6.55 -7.17 -5.54
CA LEU A 138 -6.60 -8.24 -4.54
C LEU A 138 -8.05 -8.49 -4.15
N LYS A 139 -8.38 -9.75 -3.87
CA LYS A 139 -9.68 -10.18 -3.35
C LYS A 139 -9.46 -11.32 -2.35
N ASN A 140 -10.14 -11.29 -1.21
CA ASN A 140 -10.17 -12.43 -0.29
C ASN A 140 -11.51 -12.54 0.45
N GLY A 141 -11.73 -13.67 1.13
CA GLY A 141 -12.94 -13.94 1.90
C GLY A 141 -14.14 -14.34 1.04
N GLY A 142 -15.20 -14.80 1.71
CA GLY A 142 -16.47 -15.14 1.06
C GLY A 142 -16.47 -16.39 0.18
N PHE A 143 -15.55 -17.33 0.46
CA PHE A 143 -15.65 -18.72 0.01
C PHE A 143 -15.84 -18.90 -1.50
N PHE A 144 -15.23 -18.04 -2.32
CA PHE A 144 -15.22 -18.23 -3.77
C PHE A 144 -14.21 -19.31 -4.17
N ASN A 145 -14.47 -19.97 -5.31
CA ASN A 145 -13.69 -21.14 -5.73
C ASN A 145 -12.47 -20.82 -6.61
N ASN A 146 -12.47 -19.65 -7.28
CA ASN A 146 -11.43 -19.30 -8.25
C ASN A 146 -10.28 -18.57 -7.59
N ASN A 147 -9.32 -19.32 -7.05
CA ASN A 147 -8.14 -18.77 -6.43
C ASN A 147 -7.04 -18.44 -7.45
N THR A 148 -6.05 -17.65 -7.04
CA THR A 148 -4.88 -17.33 -7.86
C THR A 148 -3.67 -18.08 -7.35
N LYS A 149 -2.92 -18.74 -8.24
CA LYS A 149 -1.65 -19.39 -7.88
C LYS A 149 -0.68 -18.37 -7.25
N PRO A 150 -0.21 -18.56 -6.01
CA PRO A 150 0.78 -17.68 -5.41
C PRO A 150 2.09 -17.63 -6.21
N LYS A 151 2.83 -16.53 -6.08
CA LYS A 151 4.08 -16.20 -6.79
C LYS A 151 3.93 -15.89 -8.28
N THR A 152 2.71 -15.93 -8.82
CA THR A 152 2.38 -15.45 -10.17
C THR A 152 2.75 -13.97 -10.31
N ILE A 153 3.38 -13.62 -11.44
CA ILE A 153 3.66 -12.23 -11.81
C ILE A 153 2.59 -11.77 -12.78
N PHE A 154 1.97 -10.64 -12.47
CA PHE A 154 1.05 -9.95 -13.35
C PHE A 154 1.73 -8.70 -13.90
N THR A 155 1.52 -8.41 -15.17
CA THR A 155 2.07 -7.23 -15.82
C THR A 155 0.97 -6.51 -16.59
N ARG A 156 0.78 -5.22 -16.31
CA ARG A 156 -0.13 -4.34 -17.06
C ARG A 156 0.65 -3.51 -18.08
N PRO A 157 0.01 -2.98 -19.14
CA PRO A 157 0.65 -1.97 -19.99
C PRO A 157 1.08 -0.75 -19.17
N LEU A 158 2.19 -0.13 -19.58
CA LEU A 158 2.59 1.18 -19.06
C LEU A 158 1.55 2.22 -19.49
N ASN A 159 1.13 3.06 -18.54
CA ASN A 159 0.16 4.12 -18.81
C ASN A 159 0.83 5.49 -19.02
N ASN A 160 2.11 5.63 -18.62
CA ASN A 160 2.91 6.84 -18.67
C ASN A 160 2.25 8.09 -18.04
N LYS A 161 1.33 7.87 -17.07
CA LYS A 161 0.64 8.94 -16.32
C LYS A 161 1.36 9.22 -15.01
N LYS A 162 2.51 9.88 -15.14
CA LYS A 162 3.33 10.32 -13.99
C LYS A 162 2.50 11.14 -13.01
N PRO A 163 2.64 10.94 -11.68
CA PRO A 163 1.98 11.77 -10.68
C PRO A 163 2.46 13.22 -10.76
N GLU A 164 1.51 14.15 -10.89
CA GLU A 164 1.78 15.59 -10.74
C GLU A 164 1.71 15.96 -9.26
N ILE A 165 2.89 16.09 -8.63
CA ILE A 165 3.02 16.42 -7.21
C ILE A 165 3.90 17.65 -7.10
N ASN A 166 3.33 18.74 -6.58
CA ASN A 166 4.11 19.89 -6.17
C ASN A 166 4.63 19.65 -4.74
N PHE A 167 5.86 19.15 -4.63
CA PHE A 167 6.50 18.86 -3.34
C PHE A 167 6.60 20.07 -2.41
N LYS A 168 6.65 21.30 -2.94
CA LYS A 168 6.68 22.52 -2.12
C LYS A 168 5.34 22.80 -1.44
N ASN A 169 4.26 22.22 -1.94
CA ASN A 169 2.90 22.39 -1.41
C ASN A 169 2.44 21.19 -0.57
N LEU A 170 3.33 20.22 -0.32
CA LEU A 170 3.03 19.17 0.65
C LEU A 170 3.01 19.80 2.07
N PRO A 171 2.04 19.43 2.93
CA PRO A 171 1.95 19.96 4.29
C PRO A 171 3.14 19.61 5.18
#